data_AF-A0A7C4AMG2-F1
#
_entry.id   AF-A0A7C4AMG2-F1
#
_cell.length_a   1.000
_cell.length_b   1.000
_cell.length_c   1.000
_cell.angle_alpha   90.00
_cell.angle_beta   90.00
_cell.angle_gamma   90.00
#
_symmetry.space_group_name_H-M   'P 1'
#
loop_
_entity.id
_entity.type
_entity.pdbx_description
1 polymer ?
#
loop_
_entity_poly.entity_id
_entity_poly.type
_entity_poly.pdbx_seq_one_letter_code
_entity_poly.pdbx_strand_id
1 'polypeptide(L)'
;MLQNSLLPPITSLISQHKGIKKNTAVIEAGPENSPHVHISTLSDAGVLTLSQEGLPADSQPRELSTVDVAEEYVQMTVASYGYRVNAAVIRTHDQMLGSILDIIA
;
A
#
# COMPACT_ATOMS: atom_id res chain seq x y z
N MET A 1 7.04 -54.52 -15.88
CA MET A 1 6.29 -53.59 -16.74
C MET A 1 5.91 -52.38 -15.91
N LEU A 2 5.99 -51.19 -16.52
CA LEU A 2 6.38 -49.92 -15.93
C LEU A 2 5.37 -49.30 -14.95
N GLN A 3 5.91 -48.73 -13.86
CA GLN A 3 5.24 -47.82 -12.94
C GLN A 3 4.85 -46.54 -13.69
N ASN A 4 3.56 -46.22 -13.73
CA ASN A 4 3.07 -44.92 -14.19
C ASN A 4 2.89 -44.02 -12.96
N SER A 5 3.91 -43.20 -12.70
CA SER A 5 3.86 -42.09 -11.77
C SER A 5 2.87 -41.03 -12.27
N LEU A 6 1.73 -40.90 -11.60
CA LEU A 6 0.87 -39.73 -11.74
C LEU A 6 1.63 -38.51 -11.22
N LEU A 7 2.24 -37.77 -12.14
CA LEU A 7 2.70 -36.40 -11.89
C LEU A 7 1.48 -35.56 -11.46
N PRO A 8 1.59 -34.76 -10.38
CA PRO A 8 0.52 -33.83 -10.04
C PRO A 8 0.36 -32.77 -11.15
N PRO A 9 -0.86 -32.26 -11.39
CA PRO A 9 -1.09 -31.21 -12.36
C PRO A 9 -0.26 -29.97 -12.00
N ILE A 10 0.45 -29.42 -12.99
CA ILE A 10 1.31 -28.23 -12.93
C ILE A 10 0.57 -26.97 -12.44
N THR A 11 -0.75 -27.04 -12.28
CA THR A 11 -1.63 -25.95 -11.83
C THR A 11 -1.38 -25.48 -10.39
N SER A 12 -0.66 -26.22 -9.54
CA SER A 12 -0.45 -25.81 -8.13
C SER A 12 0.81 -24.98 -7.87
N LEU A 13 1.56 -24.58 -8.90
CA LEU A 13 2.82 -23.83 -8.74
C LEU A 13 2.76 -22.42 -9.37
N ILE A 14 1.62 -21.74 -9.29
CA ILE A 14 1.64 -20.28 -9.35
C ILE A 14 2.26 -19.81 -8.04
N SER A 15 3.59 -19.79 -8.04
CA SER A 15 4.44 -19.14 -7.06
C SER A 15 3.80 -17.82 -6.68
N GLN A 16 3.51 -17.64 -5.39
CA GLN A 16 3.09 -16.37 -4.82
C GLN A 16 4.24 -15.37 -4.98
N HIS A 17 4.42 -14.84 -6.19
CA HIS A 17 5.29 -13.72 -6.41
C HIS A 17 4.60 -12.50 -5.82
N LYS A 18 5.02 -12.16 -4.60
CA LYS A 18 4.57 -10.97 -3.89
C LYS A 18 5.16 -9.72 -4.55
N GLY A 19 4.64 -9.38 -5.74
CA GLY A 19 4.89 -8.10 -6.38
C GLY A 19 4.29 -6.95 -5.55
N ILE A 20 4.84 -5.75 -5.68
CA ILE A 20 4.26 -4.57 -5.02
C ILE A 20 2.92 -4.28 -5.69
N LYS A 21 1.85 -4.30 -4.90
CA LYS A 21 0.47 -4.03 -5.34
C LYS A 21 0.03 -2.66 -4.88
N LYS A 22 -0.84 -2.02 -5.66
CA LYS A 22 -1.44 -0.74 -5.30
C LYS A 22 -2.27 -0.91 -4.03
N ASN A 23 -1.97 -0.09 -3.04
CA ASN A 23 -2.64 -0.07 -1.74
C ASN A 23 -3.12 1.34 -1.45
N THR A 24 -4.36 1.47 -1.03
CA THR A 24 -4.91 2.75 -0.55
C THR A 24 -5.04 2.66 0.97
N ALA A 25 -4.40 3.59 1.67
CA ALA A 25 -4.55 3.75 3.11
C ALA A 25 -5.42 4.98 3.41
N VAL A 26 -6.54 4.77 4.09
CA VAL A 26 -7.42 5.84 4.57
C VAL A 26 -7.33 5.88 6.08
N ILE A 27 -7.10 7.06 6.64
CA ILE A 27 -7.07 7.27 8.09
C ILE A 27 -8.40 7.88 8.51
N GLU A 28 -9.13 7.12 9.32
CA GLU A 28 -10.47 7.46 9.80
C GLU A 28 -10.43 7.69 11.32
N ALA A 29 -11.44 8.38 11.84
CA ALA A 29 -11.65 8.49 13.28
C ALA A 29 -12.12 7.13 13.82
N GLY A 30 -11.24 6.46 14.57
CA GLY A 30 -11.55 5.24 15.31
C GLY A 30 -12.28 5.53 16.63
N PRO A 31 -12.65 4.46 17.36
CA PRO A 31 -13.22 4.58 18.69
C PRO A 31 -12.32 5.42 19.61
N GLU A 32 -12.93 6.23 20.46
CA GLU A 32 -12.22 7.07 21.46
C GLU A 32 -11.22 8.09 20.87
N ASN A 33 -11.52 8.69 19.71
CA ASN A 33 -10.63 9.67 19.03
C ASN A 33 -9.25 9.12 18.65
N SER A 34 -9.10 7.79 18.56
CA SER A 34 -7.86 7.18 18.06
C SER A 34 -7.85 7.15 16.53
N PRO A 35 -6.71 7.41 15.87
CA PRO A 35 -6.63 7.26 14.42
C PRO A 35 -6.69 5.76 14.06
N HIS A 36 -7.62 5.39 13.19
CA HIS A 36 -7.74 4.03 12.66
C HIS A 36 -7.36 4.03 11.17
N VAL A 37 -6.46 3.13 10.78
CA VAL A 37 -5.99 3.04 9.39
C VAL A 37 -6.71 1.89 8.69
N HIS A 38 -7.53 2.21 7.68
CA HIS A 38 -8.10 1.22 6.77
C HIS A 38 -7.20 1.09 5.54
N ILE A 39 -6.68 -0.11 5.30
CA ILE A 39 -5.85 -0.41 4.13
C ILE A 39 -6.65 -1.29 3.17
N SER A 40 -6.90 -0.80 1.97
CA SER A 40 -7.48 -1.57 0.87
C SER A 40 -6.39 -1.90 -0.14
N THR A 41 -6.21 -3.19 -0.44
CA THR A 41 -5.20 -3.65 -1.41
C THR A 41 -5.87 -4.08 -2.71
N LEU A 42 -5.43 -3.53 -3.84
CA LEU A 42 -5.92 -3.94 -5.15
C LEU A 42 -5.11 -5.15 -5.65
N SER A 43 -5.77 -6.32 -5.72
CA SER A 43 -5.12 -7.60 -6.06
C SER A 43 -5.15 -7.92 -7.56
N ASP A 44 -5.16 -6.91 -8.42
CA ASP A 44 -5.18 -7.13 -9.86
C ASP A 44 -3.88 -7.82 -10.32
N ALA A 45 -4.02 -8.79 -11.22
CA ALA A 45 -2.89 -9.45 -11.86
C ALA A 45 -2.12 -8.43 -12.69
N GLY A 46 -0.84 -8.24 -12.36
CA GLY A 46 0.10 -7.38 -13.07
C GLY A 46 0.62 -8.04 -14.34
N VAL A 47 1.32 -7.26 -15.16
CA VAL A 47 1.92 -7.75 -16.40
C VAL A 47 3.00 -8.79 -16.07
N LEU A 48 2.91 -9.97 -16.68
CA LEU A 48 3.95 -11.00 -16.58
C LEU A 48 5.08 -10.66 -17.56
N THR A 49 6.31 -10.64 -17.06
CA THR A 49 7.53 -10.49 -17.85
C THR A 49 8.43 -11.71 -17.65
N LEU A 50 9.17 -12.08 -18.68
CA LEU A 50 10.20 -13.11 -18.57
C LEU A 50 11.45 -12.47 -18.00
N SER A 51 11.82 -12.81 -16.77
CA SER A 51 13.11 -12.38 -16.22
C SER A 51 14.21 -13.19 -16.88
N GLN A 52 15.03 -12.54 -17.70
CA GLN A 52 16.22 -13.15 -18.31
C GLN A 52 17.44 -12.95 -17.39
N GLU A 53 17.40 -13.57 -16.21
CA GLU A 53 18.59 -13.75 -15.38
C GLU A 53 19.23 -15.10 -15.77
N GLY A 54 20.12 -15.10 -16.77
CA GLY A 54 20.90 -16.29 -17.16
C GLY A 54 20.58 -16.88 -18.53
N LEU A 55 21.01 -18.14 -18.75
CA LEU A 55 20.82 -18.89 -19.99
C LEU A 55 19.32 -19.04 -20.31
N PRO A 56 18.91 -19.12 -21.59
CA PRO A 56 17.50 -19.13 -22.01
C PRO A 56 16.64 -20.28 -21.44
N ALA A 57 17.25 -21.26 -20.76
CA ALA A 57 16.55 -22.34 -20.06
C ALA A 57 16.05 -21.94 -18.65
N ASP A 58 16.54 -20.83 -18.08
CA ASP A 58 16.26 -20.43 -16.68
C ASP A 58 15.29 -19.24 -16.57
N SER A 59 14.68 -18.80 -17.69
CA SER A 59 13.74 -17.68 -17.66
C SER A 59 12.45 -18.06 -16.94
N GLN A 60 12.29 -17.57 -15.70
CA GLN A 60 11.06 -17.72 -14.93
C GLN A 60 10.15 -16.50 -15.16
N PRO A 61 8.83 -16.71 -15.32
CA PRO A 61 7.89 -15.60 -15.40
C PRO A 61 7.84 -14.84 -14.06
N ARG A 62 7.98 -13.51 -14.11
CA ARG A 62 7.81 -12.60 -12.98
C ARG A 62 6.71 -11.59 -13.26
N GLU A 63 5.87 -11.37 -12.26
CA GLU A 63 4.83 -10.34 -12.29
C GLU A 63 5.43 -8.96 -11.98
N LEU A 64 5.14 -7.97 -12.81
CA LEU A 64 5.49 -6.58 -12.57
C LEU A 64 4.58 -5.94 -11.51
N SER A 65 5.12 -4.94 -10.83
CA SER A 65 4.37 -4.07 -9.92
C SER A 65 3.19 -3.42 -10.64
N THR A 66 2.03 -3.37 -9.98
CA THR A 66 0.86 -2.63 -10.48
C THR A 66 0.84 -1.16 -10.04
N VAL A 67 1.86 -0.74 -9.29
CA VAL A 67 1.97 0.62 -8.75
C VAL A 67 2.60 1.56 -9.77
N ASP A 68 1.86 2.61 -10.13
CA ASP A 68 2.41 3.79 -10.79
C ASP A 68 2.94 4.77 -9.72
N VAL A 69 4.26 4.91 -9.67
CA VAL A 69 4.95 5.76 -8.68
C VAL A 69 4.63 7.24 -8.89
N ALA A 70 4.38 7.69 -10.13
CA ALA A 70 4.04 9.08 -10.39
C ALA A 70 2.66 9.43 -9.81
N GLU A 71 1.70 8.53 -9.95
CA GLU A 71 0.37 8.67 -9.36
C GLU A 71 0.44 8.66 -7.83
N GLU A 72 1.15 7.70 -7.24
CA GLU A 72 1.28 7.58 -5.78
C GLU A 72 1.99 8.80 -5.16
N TYR A 73 2.99 9.36 -5.83
CA TYR A 73 3.68 10.56 -5.34
C TYR A 73 2.74 11.77 -5.23
N VAL A 74 1.84 11.94 -6.19
CA VAL A 74 0.83 13.02 -6.16
C VAL A 74 -0.15 12.78 -5.01
N GLN A 75 -0.64 11.55 -4.85
CA GLN A 75 -1.56 11.20 -3.74
C GLN A 75 -0.91 11.44 -2.37
N MET A 76 0.36 11.02 -2.20
CA MET A 76 1.12 11.26 -0.98
C MET A 76 1.27 12.76 -0.69
N THR A 77 1.52 13.58 -1.71
CA THR A 77 1.66 15.03 -1.56
C THR A 77 0.36 15.65 -1.05
N VAL A 78 -0.78 15.29 -1.65
CA VAL A 78 -2.11 15.76 -1.21
C VAL A 78 -2.39 15.36 0.24
N ALA A 79 -2.13 14.11 0.59
CA ALA A 79 -2.30 13.62 1.97
C ALA A 79 -1.42 14.41 2.96
N SER A 80 -0.16 14.65 2.62
CA SER A 80 0.77 15.44 3.45
C SER A 80 0.26 16.86 3.72
N TYR A 81 -0.27 17.54 2.69
CA TYR A 81 -0.88 18.85 2.87
C TYR A 81 -2.12 18.80 3.77
N GLY A 82 -2.99 17.81 3.58
CA GLY A 82 -4.17 17.60 4.44
C GLY A 82 -3.79 17.45 5.91
N TYR A 83 -2.79 16.60 6.22
CA TYR A 83 -2.28 16.45 7.59
C TYR A 83 -1.76 17.75 8.18
N ARG A 84 -0.97 18.51 7.42
CA ARG A 84 -0.40 19.79 7.87
C ARG A 84 -1.47 20.81 8.19
N VAL A 85 -2.50 20.93 7.35
CA VAL A 85 -3.62 21.86 7.57
C VAL A 85 -4.40 21.45 8.81
N ASN A 86 -4.73 20.17 8.96
CA ASN A 86 -5.46 19.67 10.13
C ASN A 86 -4.68 19.92 11.43
N ALA A 87 -3.37 19.66 11.44
CA ALA A 87 -2.51 19.94 12.59
C ALA A 87 -2.42 21.44 12.91
N ALA A 88 -2.38 22.29 11.88
CA ALA A 88 -2.36 23.73 12.06
C ALA A 88 -3.65 24.24 12.72
N VAL A 89 -4.81 23.72 12.32
CA VAL A 89 -6.11 24.07 12.93
C VAL A 89 -6.14 23.71 14.41
N ILE A 90 -5.71 22.49 14.76
CA ILE A 90 -5.64 22.03 16.16
C ILE A 90 -4.73 22.95 16.99
N ARG A 91 -3.53 23.26 16.46
CA ARG A 91 -2.59 24.14 17.14
C ARG A 91 -3.16 25.54 17.35
N THR A 92 -3.81 26.12 16.34
CA THR A 92 -4.41 27.45 16.46
C THR A 92 -5.55 27.43 17.48
N HIS A 93 -6.36 26.37 17.51
CA HIS A 93 -7.41 26.22 18.52
C HIS A 93 -6.83 26.17 19.95
N ASP A 94 -5.78 25.38 20.17
CA ASP A 94 -5.09 25.30 21.46
C ASP A 94 -4.50 26.66 21.91
N GLN A 95 -3.88 27.38 20.98
CA GLN A 95 -3.36 28.74 21.24
C GLN A 95 -4.46 29.74 21.62
N MET A 96 -5.65 29.63 20.99
CA MET A 96 -6.78 30.48 21.34
C MET A 96 -7.31 30.15 22.74
N LEU A 97 -7.41 28.87 23.10
CA LEU A 97 -7.80 28.47 24.45
C LEU A 97 -6.83 28.99 25.50
N GLY A 98 -5.51 28.84 25.27
CA GLY A 98 -4.49 29.41 26.15
C GLY A 98 -4.64 30.92 26.32
N SER A 99 -4.84 31.65 25.21
CA SER A 99 -5.04 33.10 25.25
C SER A 99 -6.28 33.51 26.05
N ILE A 100 -7.38 32.74 25.97
CA ILE A 100 -8.59 33.00 26.76
C ILE A 100 -8.32 32.76 28.25
N LEU A 101 -7.61 31.69 28.59
CA LEU A 101 -7.25 31.39 29.98
C LEU A 101 -6.36 32.48 30.58
N ASP A 102 -5.39 33.00 29.82
CA ASP A 102 -4.51 34.10 30.23
C ASP A 102 -5.26 35.41 30.49
N ILE A 103 -6.43 35.63 29.87
CA ILE A 103 -7.27 36.82 30.11
C ILE A 103 -8.04 36.70 31.43
N ILE A 104 -8.42 35.48 31.82
CA ILE A 104 -9.28 35.22 32.98
C ILE A 104 -8.46 35.05 34.28
N ALA A 105 -7.23 34.54 34.19
CA ALA A 105 -6.31 34.33 35.32
C ALA A 105 -5.68 35.63 35.82
#